data_AF-X0YJ56-F1
#
_entry.id   AF-X0YJ56-F1
#
_cell.length_a   1.000
_cell.length_b   1.000
_cell.length_c   1.000
_cell.angle_alpha   90.00
_cell.angle_beta   90.00
_cell.angle_gamma   90.00
#
_symmetry.space_group_name_H-M   'P 1'
#
loop_
_entity.id
_entity.type
_entity.pdbx_description
1 polymer ?
#
loop_
_entity_poly.entity_id
_entity_poly.type
_entity_poly.pdbx_seq_one_letter_code
_entity_poly.pdbx_strand_id
1 'polypeptide(L)'
;GETGRISEATGSGLDFNRCGIPLLEIVSAPDIKNVTQARAYVMLLKKILEYLEVSDCNMEEGKFRIDTNISVRKIEDKYSEARTELKNLNSFKFLEKGLSYEIKRQREILSKGKKLHLETRHFDSQTMTTKPMRIKEEAQDYRYFPEPDLVPIEISREWVDEIKKTVPELPSVRADRIKKQYDISDNDVEINSSV
;
A
#
# COMPACT_ATOMS: atom_id res chain seq x y z
N GLY A 1 17.33 -22.67 9.16
CA GLY A 1 16.41 -22.95 10.27
C GLY A 1 15.19 -23.65 9.72
N GLU A 2 14.65 -24.62 10.44
CA GLU A 2 13.55 -25.51 10.02
C GLU A 2 12.27 -24.75 9.61
N THR A 3 12.10 -23.50 10.06
CA THR A 3 10.91 -22.68 9.82
C THR A 3 11.09 -21.61 8.73
N GLY A 4 12.30 -21.43 8.19
CA GLY A 4 12.61 -20.37 7.22
C GLY A 4 12.56 -18.93 7.79
N ARG A 5 12.35 -18.75 9.10
CA ARG A 5 12.30 -17.43 9.74
C ARG A 5 13.69 -16.93 10.13
N ILE A 6 13.96 -15.65 9.86
CA ILE A 6 15.22 -14.98 10.21
C ILE A 6 15.52 -15.06 11.72
N SER A 7 14.49 -15.02 12.57
CA SER A 7 14.64 -15.06 14.04
C SER A 7 15.19 -16.38 14.58
N GLU A 8 15.15 -17.46 13.79
CA GLU A 8 15.59 -18.80 14.18
C GLU A 8 16.80 -19.27 13.34
N ALA A 9 17.41 -18.36 12.58
CA ALA A 9 18.56 -18.66 11.75
C ALA A 9 19.87 -18.52 12.56
N THR A 10 20.80 -19.46 12.39
CA THR A 10 22.13 -19.43 13.01
C THR A 10 23.15 -18.58 12.24
N GLY A 11 22.75 -18.05 11.08
CA GLY A 11 23.55 -17.20 10.21
C GLY A 11 22.68 -16.53 9.16
N SER A 12 23.22 -15.54 8.46
CA SER A 12 22.53 -14.81 7.39
C SER A 12 23.39 -14.79 6.12
N GLY A 13 22.80 -15.13 4.98
CA GLY A 13 23.40 -14.96 3.66
C GLY A 13 22.90 -13.67 3.01
N LEU A 14 23.76 -12.98 2.28
CA LEU A 14 23.41 -11.76 1.57
C LEU A 14 23.39 -12.05 0.07
N ASP A 15 22.23 -11.88 -0.56
CA ASP A 15 22.07 -11.89 -2.01
C ASP A 15 21.71 -10.47 -2.48
N PHE A 16 22.56 -9.90 -3.33
CA PHE A 16 22.41 -8.55 -3.86
C PHE A 16 21.73 -8.49 -5.23
N ASN A 17 21.18 -9.59 -5.74
CA ASN A 17 20.51 -9.64 -7.05
C ASN A 17 19.36 -8.63 -7.22
N ARG A 18 18.76 -8.16 -6.11
CA ARG A 18 17.70 -7.13 -6.11
C ARG A 18 18.17 -5.73 -5.72
N CYS A 19 19.46 -5.55 -5.43
CA CYS A 19 20.01 -4.25 -5.07
C CYS A 19 19.99 -3.31 -6.28
N GLY A 20 19.55 -2.06 -6.08
CA GLY A 20 19.50 -1.05 -7.15
C GLY A 20 18.33 -1.15 -8.12
N ILE A 21 17.39 -2.10 -7.94
CA ILE A 21 16.15 -2.14 -8.74
C ILE A 21 15.36 -0.84 -8.47
N PRO A 22 14.92 -0.12 -9.52
CA PRO A 22 14.14 1.10 -9.35
C PRO A 22 12.80 0.82 -8.65
N LEU A 23 12.42 1.70 -7.73
CA LEU A 23 11.17 1.63 -6.99
C LEU A 23 10.44 2.97 -7.07
N LEU A 24 9.11 2.90 -7.13
CA LEU A 24 8.23 4.05 -6.99
C LEU A 24 7.48 3.93 -5.66
N GLU A 25 7.69 4.89 -4.76
CA GLU A 25 6.95 4.98 -3.50
C GLU A 25 5.75 5.92 -3.67
N ILE A 26 4.54 5.40 -3.47
CA ILE A 26 3.28 6.15 -3.60
C ILE A 26 2.62 6.22 -2.23
N VAL A 27 2.64 7.40 -1.62
CA VAL A 27 2.04 7.66 -0.30
C VAL A 27 0.69 8.34 -0.47
N SER A 28 -0.39 7.68 -0.03
CA SER A 28 -1.73 8.26 -0.04
C SER A 28 -1.96 9.24 1.12
N ALA A 29 -2.77 10.27 0.90
CA ALA A 29 -3.38 11.03 1.99
C ALA A 29 -4.31 10.13 2.85
N PRO A 30 -4.57 10.46 4.13
CA PRO A 30 -5.41 9.66 5.05
C PRO A 30 -6.93 9.80 4.78
N ASP A 31 -7.34 9.73 3.51
CA ASP A 31 -8.72 9.90 3.06
C ASP A 31 -9.50 8.58 2.97
N ILE A 32 -8.80 7.45 2.99
CA ILE A 32 -9.37 6.11 3.00
C ILE A 32 -9.99 5.84 4.39
N LYS A 33 -11.32 5.65 4.44
CA LYS A 33 -12.06 5.55 5.72
C LYS A 33 -12.47 4.13 6.11
N ASN A 34 -12.41 3.18 5.18
CA ASN A 34 -12.81 1.81 5.44
C ASN A 34 -12.05 0.79 4.58
N VAL A 35 -12.22 -0.49 4.91
CA VAL A 35 -11.54 -1.61 4.26
C VAL A 35 -11.88 -1.72 2.77
N THR A 36 -13.15 -1.51 2.42
CA THR A 36 -13.62 -1.55 1.02
C THR A 36 -12.95 -0.46 0.19
N GLN A 37 -12.86 0.76 0.71
CA GLN A 37 -12.14 1.86 0.07
C GLN A 37 -10.65 1.58 -0.05
N ALA A 38 -10.02 0.98 0.97
CA ALA A 38 -8.60 0.62 0.92
C ALA A 38 -8.33 -0.38 -0.20
N ARG A 39 -9.17 -1.43 -0.31
CA ARG A 39 -9.08 -2.39 -1.40
C ARG A 39 -9.30 -1.73 -2.76
N ALA A 40 -10.36 -0.93 -2.90
CA ALA A 40 -10.68 -0.25 -4.14
C ALA A 40 -9.54 0.68 -4.60
N TYR A 41 -8.96 1.44 -3.68
CA TYR A 41 -7.82 2.32 -3.94
C TYR A 41 -6.61 1.53 -4.48
N VAL A 42 -6.20 0.48 -3.77
CA VAL A 42 -5.03 -0.32 -4.19
C VAL A 42 -5.30 -1.04 -5.51
N MET A 43 -6.51 -1.57 -5.72
CA MET A 43 -6.88 -2.22 -6.98
C MET A 43 -6.86 -1.22 -8.15
N LEU A 44 -7.41 -0.02 -7.97
CA LEU A 44 -7.39 1.02 -8.98
C LEU A 44 -5.95 1.47 -9.29
N LEU A 45 -5.13 1.68 -8.26
CA LEU A 45 -3.73 2.05 -8.42
C LEU A 45 -2.96 0.98 -9.21
N LYS A 46 -3.12 -0.29 -8.85
CA LYS A 46 -2.54 -1.42 -9.60
C LYS A 46 -2.97 -1.39 -11.07
N LYS A 47 -4.27 -1.26 -11.34
CA LYS A 47 -4.81 -1.18 -12.72
C LYS A 47 -4.21 -0.02 -13.50
N ILE A 48 -4.07 1.16 -12.88
CA ILE A 48 -3.46 2.33 -13.52
C ILE A 48 -2.00 2.05 -13.89
N LEU A 49 -1.21 1.50 -12.96
CA LEU A 49 0.21 1.21 -13.20
C LEU A 49 0.41 0.16 -14.30
N GLU A 50 -0.44 -0.86 -14.35
CA GLU A 50 -0.45 -1.86 -15.42
C GLU A 50 -0.84 -1.24 -16.77
N TYR A 51 -1.87 -0.38 -16.81
CA TYR A 51 -2.29 0.32 -18.02
C TYR A 51 -1.23 1.28 -18.56
N LEU A 52 -0.44 1.89 -17.67
CA LEU A 52 0.69 2.76 -18.04
C LEU A 52 1.94 1.94 -18.45
N GLU A 53 1.89 0.61 -18.32
CA GLU A 53 3.01 -0.30 -18.60
C GLU A 53 4.30 0.02 -17.82
N VAL A 54 4.18 0.68 -16.67
CA VAL A 54 5.34 1.03 -15.82
C VAL A 54 5.72 -0.09 -14.85
N SER A 55 4.79 -1.02 -14.58
CA SER A 55 5.02 -2.21 -13.75
C SER A 55 3.91 -3.23 -13.97
N ASP A 56 4.25 -4.52 -13.99
CA ASP A 56 3.27 -5.63 -13.96
C ASP A 56 2.55 -5.78 -12.61
N CYS A 57 3.02 -5.04 -11.59
CA CYS A 57 2.48 -5.01 -10.24
C CYS A 57 2.21 -6.39 -9.61
N ASN A 58 3.03 -7.40 -9.94
CA ASN A 58 2.83 -8.74 -9.39
C ASN A 58 3.19 -8.77 -7.89
N MET A 59 2.18 -8.98 -7.04
CA MET A 59 2.35 -9.02 -5.59
C MET A 59 3.08 -10.29 -5.11
N GLU A 60 2.90 -11.42 -5.80
CA GLU A 60 3.53 -12.70 -5.43
C GLU A 60 5.04 -12.66 -5.66
N GLU A 61 5.47 -11.95 -6.71
CA GLU A 61 6.88 -11.71 -7.01
C GLU A 61 7.46 -10.52 -6.21
N GLY A 62 6.65 -9.85 -5.39
CA GLY A 62 7.06 -8.70 -4.59
C GLY A 62 7.40 -7.46 -5.43
N LYS A 63 6.83 -7.34 -6.63
CA LYS A 63 6.91 -6.16 -7.51
C LYS A 63 5.90 -5.08 -7.12
N PHE A 64 4.86 -5.43 -6.38
CA PHE A 64 3.91 -4.50 -5.76
C PHE A 64 3.76 -4.80 -4.28
N ARG A 65 4.07 -3.81 -3.43
CA ARG A 65 4.11 -3.95 -1.96
C ARG A 65 3.24 -2.89 -1.31
N ILE A 66 2.58 -3.27 -0.23
CA ILE A 66 1.64 -2.42 0.49
C ILE A 66 1.93 -2.51 1.98
N ASP A 67 2.21 -1.38 2.58
CA ASP A 67 2.13 -1.16 4.01
C ASP A 67 0.93 -0.25 4.29
N THR A 68 0.24 -0.47 5.41
CA THR A 68 -0.94 0.34 5.77
C THR A 68 -0.74 1.07 7.07
N ASN A 69 -1.20 2.32 7.13
CA ASN A 69 -1.24 3.10 8.36
C ASN A 69 -2.71 3.26 8.77
N ILE A 70 -3.07 2.77 9.95
CA ILE A 70 -4.45 2.74 10.42
C ILE A 70 -4.61 3.29 11.84
N SER A 71 -5.61 4.14 12.01
CA SER A 71 -6.10 4.61 13.29
C SER A 71 -7.63 4.61 13.28
N VAL A 72 -8.25 4.26 14.40
CA VAL A 72 -9.70 4.41 14.61
C VAL A 72 -9.94 5.52 15.61
N ARG A 73 -11.01 6.28 15.39
CA ARG A 73 -11.46 7.36 16.27
C ARG A 73 -12.99 7.36 16.36
N LYS A 74 -13.54 8.01 17.37
CA LYS A 74 -14.95 8.40 17.32
C LYS A 74 -15.10 9.59 16.36
N ILE A 75 -16.30 9.78 15.81
CA ILE A 75 -16.54 10.77 14.74
C ILE A 75 -16.30 12.20 15.26
N GLU A 76 -16.62 12.42 16.53
CA GLU A 76 -16.45 13.66 17.28
C GLU A 76 -15.00 13.95 17.69
N ASP A 77 -14.13 12.93 17.74
CA ASP A 77 -12.74 13.09 18.19
C ASP A 77 -11.85 13.65 17.08
N LYS A 78 -10.83 14.44 17.46
CA LYS A 78 -9.73 14.79 16.55
C LYS A 78 -8.96 13.54 16.11
N TYR A 79 -8.23 13.65 15.00
CA TYR A 79 -7.32 12.57 14.58
C TYR A 79 -6.28 12.30 15.66
N SER A 80 -6.10 11.01 15.97
CA SER A 80 -5.10 10.53 16.93
C SER A 80 -3.73 10.49 16.27
N GLU A 81 -2.69 10.89 17.01
CA GLU A 81 -1.30 10.67 16.60
C GLU A 81 -0.89 9.19 16.70
N ALA A 82 -1.55 8.43 17.58
CA ALA A 82 -1.36 6.99 17.67
C ALA A 82 -1.96 6.31 16.42
N ARG A 83 -1.09 5.63 15.67
CA ARG A 83 -1.43 4.82 14.51
C ARG A 83 -0.72 3.47 14.56
N THR A 84 -1.35 2.45 14.01
CA THR A 84 -0.70 1.18 13.72
C THR A 84 -0.19 1.22 12.28
N GLU A 85 1.11 0.98 12.09
CA GLU A 85 1.68 0.63 10.80
C GLU A 85 1.63 -0.89 10.64
N LEU A 86 0.75 -1.39 9.78
CA LEU A 86 0.59 -2.83 9.52
C LEU A 86 1.34 -3.24 8.25
N LYS A 87 2.30 -4.16 8.42
CA LYS A 87 3.16 -4.69 7.36
C LYS A 87 2.80 -6.13 6.97
N ASN A 88 3.41 -6.61 5.88
CA ASN A 88 3.29 -7.98 5.35
C ASN A 88 1.90 -8.30 4.76
N LEU A 89 1.37 -7.36 3.97
CA LEU A 89 0.08 -7.49 3.31
C LEU A 89 0.26 -7.91 1.84
N ASN A 90 0.71 -9.15 1.64
CA ASN A 90 1.16 -9.65 0.32
C ASN A 90 0.02 -10.01 -0.66
N SER A 91 -1.24 -9.72 -0.32
CA SER A 91 -2.38 -9.89 -1.23
C SER A 91 -3.53 -8.96 -0.85
N PHE A 92 -4.46 -8.71 -1.78
CA PHE A 92 -5.69 -7.98 -1.48
C PHE A 92 -6.51 -8.63 -0.36
N LYS A 93 -6.55 -9.97 -0.31
CA LYS A 93 -7.20 -10.71 0.76
C LYS A 93 -6.56 -10.43 2.12
N PHE A 94 -5.22 -10.37 2.16
CA PHE A 94 -4.49 -10.08 3.40
C PHE A 94 -4.64 -8.63 3.81
N LEU A 95 -4.65 -7.69 2.86
CA LEU A 95 -5.01 -6.28 3.11
C LEU A 95 -6.36 -6.18 3.82
N GLU A 96 -7.40 -6.81 3.28
CA GLU A 96 -8.74 -6.74 3.86
C GLU A 96 -8.82 -7.38 5.25
N LYS A 97 -8.25 -8.57 5.40
CA LYS A 97 -8.26 -9.30 6.69
C LYS A 97 -7.43 -8.58 7.75
N GLY A 98 -6.24 -8.08 7.38
CA GLY A 98 -5.36 -7.34 8.26
C GLY A 98 -5.98 -6.04 8.76
N LEU A 99 -6.54 -5.22 7.86
CA LEU A 99 -7.24 -4.00 8.24
C LEU A 99 -8.47 -4.29 9.10
N SER A 100 -9.28 -5.29 8.73
CA SER A 100 -10.48 -5.67 9.50
C SER A 100 -10.12 -6.11 10.92
N TYR A 101 -9.07 -6.91 11.07
CA TYR A 101 -8.57 -7.35 12.36
C TYR A 101 -8.09 -6.15 13.19
N GLU A 102 -7.30 -5.25 12.59
CA GLU A 102 -6.72 -4.12 13.30
C GLU A 102 -7.78 -3.09 13.73
N ILE A 103 -8.80 -2.84 12.88
CA ILE A 103 -9.96 -2.01 13.25
C ILE A 103 -10.64 -2.58 14.50
N LYS A 104 -10.91 -3.89 14.50
CA LYS A 104 -11.56 -4.55 15.64
C LYS A 104 -10.71 -4.46 16.91
N ARG A 105 -9.40 -4.74 16.79
CA ARG A 105 -8.45 -4.66 17.90
C ARG A 105 -8.41 -3.25 18.50
N GLN A 106 -8.24 -2.22 17.67
CA GLN A 106 -8.14 -0.86 18.16
C GLN A 106 -9.45 -0.40 18.83
N ARG A 107 -10.60 -0.78 18.28
CA ARG A 107 -11.92 -0.52 18.91
C ARG A 107 -12.05 -1.18 20.28
N GLU A 108 -11.57 -2.40 20.45
CA GLU A 108 -11.61 -3.11 21.74
C GLU A 108 -10.68 -2.48 22.79
N ILE A 109 -9.54 -1.95 22.37
CA ILE A 109 -8.63 -1.22 23.27
C ILE A 109 -9.30 0.07 23.76
N LEU A 110 -9.85 0.85 22.83
CA LEU A 110 -10.52 2.12 23.15
C LEU A 110 -11.80 1.91 23.98
N SER A 111 -12.57 0.85 23.74
CA SER A 111 -13.78 0.55 24.53
C SER A 111 -13.47 0.19 25.99
N LYS A 112 -12.26 -0.31 26.26
CA LYS A 112 -11.74 -0.55 27.61
C LYS A 112 -11.11 0.69 28.25
N GLY A 113 -11.23 1.87 27.63
CA GLY A 113 -10.65 3.13 28.11
C GLY A 113 -9.12 3.19 28.04
N LYS A 114 -8.49 2.26 27.30
CA LYS A 114 -7.03 2.23 27.12
C LYS A 114 -6.62 3.12 25.95
N LYS A 115 -5.39 3.62 25.99
CA LYS A 115 -4.80 4.42 24.91
C LYS A 115 -4.17 3.52 23.86
N LEU A 116 -4.22 3.97 22.60
CA LEU A 116 -3.42 3.42 21.52
C LEU A 116 -2.05 4.10 21.53
N HIS A 117 -1.03 3.38 21.06
CA HIS A 117 0.33 3.89 20.90
C HIS A 117 0.76 3.73 19.45
N LEU A 118 1.76 4.50 19.01
CA LEU A 118 2.40 4.29 17.73
C LEU A 118 3.11 2.93 17.76
N GLU A 119 2.72 2.01 16.88
CA GLU A 119 3.34 0.70 16.81
C GLU A 119 3.39 0.19 15.38
N THR A 120 4.41 -0.60 15.07
CA THR A 120 4.47 -1.36 13.84
C THR A 120 4.06 -2.81 14.15
N ARG A 121 3.11 -3.34 13.38
CA ARG A 121 2.58 -4.70 13.54
C ARG A 121 2.78 -5.48 12.25
N HIS A 122 2.94 -6.79 12.40
CA HIS A 122 3.07 -7.73 11.30
C HIS A 122 1.77 -8.53 11.16
N PHE A 123 1.23 -8.62 9.95
CA PHE A 123 0.13 -9.52 9.66
C PHE A 123 0.64 -10.96 9.50
N ASP A 124 0.08 -11.88 10.29
CA ASP A 124 0.39 -13.30 10.23
C ASP A 124 -0.68 -14.01 9.38
N SER A 125 -0.28 -14.46 8.18
CA SER A 125 -1.17 -15.08 7.20
C SER A 125 -1.66 -16.48 7.60
N GLN A 126 -1.00 -17.15 8.54
CA GLN A 126 -1.43 -18.47 9.03
C GLN A 126 -2.56 -18.33 10.06
N THR A 127 -2.42 -17.37 10.97
CA THR A 127 -3.39 -17.13 12.04
C THR A 127 -4.45 -16.09 11.69
N MET A 128 -4.24 -15.32 10.61
CA MET A 128 -5.07 -14.17 10.23
C MET A 128 -5.18 -13.11 11.35
N THR A 129 -4.09 -12.93 12.11
CA THR A 129 -4.00 -11.96 13.22
C THR A 129 -2.84 -10.97 13.01
N THR A 130 -2.81 -9.89 13.80
CA THR A 130 -1.68 -8.96 13.81
C THR A 130 -0.84 -9.18 15.07
N LYS A 131 0.48 -9.28 14.92
CA LYS A 131 1.44 -9.38 16.03
C LYS A 131 2.26 -8.10 16.13
N PRO A 132 2.52 -7.58 17.34
CA PRO A 132 3.43 -6.45 17.48
C PRO A 132 4.80 -6.84 16.96
N MET A 133 5.40 -5.99 16.12
CA MET A 133 6.84 -5.99 15.94
C MET A 133 7.46 -5.14 17.05
N ARG A 134 8.80 -5.17 17.18
CA ARG A 134 9.57 -4.42 18.18
C ARG A 134 8.94 -3.05 18.47
N ILE A 135 8.75 -2.73 19.75
CA ILE A 135 8.24 -1.44 20.20
C ILE A 135 9.26 -0.37 19.78
N LYS A 136 8.84 0.56 18.91
CA LYS A 136 9.64 1.73 18.54
C LYS A 136 9.69 2.64 19.77
N GLU A 137 10.75 2.55 20.56
CA GLU A 137 10.97 3.48 21.68
C GLU A 137 11.39 4.88 21.18
N GLU A 138 11.96 4.98 19.97
CA GLU A 138 12.37 6.25 19.34
C GLU A 138 12.12 6.23 17.81
N ALA A 139 11.75 7.37 17.23
CA ALA A 139 11.68 7.52 15.77
C ALA A 139 13.10 7.41 15.19
N GLN A 140 13.30 6.61 14.14
CA GLN A 140 14.60 6.52 13.49
C GLN A 140 14.94 7.86 12.84
N ASP A 141 16.02 8.48 13.30
CA ASP A 141 16.62 9.61 12.60
C ASP A 141 17.32 9.08 11.34
N TYR A 142 16.64 9.20 10.21
CA TYR A 142 17.18 8.81 8.90
C TYR A 142 18.28 9.75 8.40
N ARG A 143 18.51 10.88 9.08
CA ARG A 143 19.55 11.87 8.75
C ARG A 143 19.50 12.24 7.27
N TYR A 144 18.32 12.63 6.78
CA TYR A 144 18.14 13.01 5.38
C TYR A 144 19.05 14.21 5.02
N PHE A 145 19.83 14.06 3.95
CA PHE A 145 20.57 15.13 3.30
C PHE A 145 20.56 14.88 1.78
N PRO A 146 20.75 15.92 0.94
CA PRO A 146 20.88 15.74 -0.49
C PRO A 146 22.04 14.80 -0.84
N GLU A 147 21.80 13.83 -1.72
CA GLU A 147 22.82 12.88 -2.17
C GLU A 147 23.94 13.64 -2.91
N PRO A 148 25.18 13.70 -2.38
CA PRO A 148 26.27 14.48 -2.96
C PRO A 148 26.75 13.94 -4.31
N ASP A 149 26.56 12.65 -4.59
CA ASP A 149 27.02 12.03 -5.83
C ASP A 149 26.02 12.23 -6.99
N LEU A 150 24.81 12.74 -6.71
CA LEU A 150 23.77 12.97 -7.70
C LEU A 150 23.48 14.46 -7.88
N VAL A 151 23.58 14.94 -9.12
CA VAL A 151 23.08 16.27 -9.48
C VAL A 151 21.54 16.30 -9.40
N PRO A 152 20.94 17.47 -9.10
CA PRO A 152 19.49 17.61 -9.16
C PRO A 152 18.92 17.20 -10.52
N ILE A 153 17.82 16.44 -10.51
CA ILE A 153 17.13 16.05 -11.72
C ILE A 153 16.17 17.18 -12.11
N GLU A 154 16.45 17.86 -13.23
CA GLU A 154 15.57 18.88 -13.79
C GLU A 154 14.58 18.25 -14.78
N ILE A 155 13.28 18.40 -14.50
CA ILE A 155 12.20 17.87 -15.33
C ILE A 155 11.53 19.06 -16.04
N SER A 156 11.77 19.22 -17.34
CA SER A 156 11.19 20.32 -18.12
C SER A 156 9.69 20.13 -18.36
N ARG A 157 8.97 21.23 -18.57
CA ARG A 157 7.53 21.19 -18.84
C ARG A 157 7.24 20.51 -20.17
N GLU A 158 8.09 20.77 -21.16
CA GLU A 158 8.03 20.20 -22.51
C GLU A 158 8.12 18.68 -22.44
N TRP A 159 9.05 18.14 -21.64
CA TRP A 159 9.20 16.69 -21.48
C TRP A 159 7.98 16.05 -20.80
N VAL A 160 7.40 16.71 -19.79
CA VAL A 160 6.14 16.28 -19.17
C VAL A 160 5.00 16.25 -20.18
N ASP A 161 4.89 17.28 -21.03
CA ASP A 161 3.83 17.38 -22.04
C ASP A 161 4.02 16.37 -23.18
N GLU A 162 5.26 15.95 -23.47
CA GLU A 162 5.56 14.83 -24.38
C GLU A 162 5.12 13.49 -23.78
N ILE A 163 5.52 13.18 -22.54
CA ILE A 163 5.09 11.95 -21.85
C ILE A 163 3.57 11.90 -21.72
N LYS A 164 2.92 13.04 -21.45
CA LYS A 164 1.46 13.09 -21.35
C LYS A 164 0.75 12.63 -22.62
N LYS A 165 1.36 12.80 -23.80
CA LYS A 165 0.82 12.31 -25.09
C LYS A 165 0.95 10.79 -25.24
N THR A 166 1.84 10.15 -24.49
CA THR A 166 2.02 8.68 -24.51
C THR A 166 1.11 7.98 -23.51
N VAL A 167 0.45 8.72 -22.62
CA VAL A 167 -0.48 8.14 -21.63
C VAL A 167 -1.74 7.64 -22.35
N PRO A 168 -2.06 6.34 -22.28
CA PRO A 168 -3.27 5.79 -22.88
C PRO A 168 -4.53 6.26 -22.15
N GLU A 169 -5.69 5.95 -22.73
CA GLU A 169 -6.99 6.16 -22.08
C GLU A 169 -7.02 5.42 -20.74
N LEU A 170 -7.13 6.17 -19.63
CA LEU A 170 -7.12 5.59 -18.29
C LEU A 170 -8.34 4.68 -18.07
N PRO A 171 -8.25 3.67 -17.18
CA PRO A 171 -9.32 2.69 -16.95
C PRO A 171 -10.70 3.30 -16.67
N SER A 172 -10.76 4.37 -15.87
CA SER A 172 -12.02 5.05 -15.53
C SER A 172 -12.65 5.73 -16.74
N VAL A 173 -11.83 6.41 -17.55
CA VAL A 173 -12.29 7.10 -18.77
C VAL A 173 -12.76 6.08 -19.81
N ARG A 174 -12.01 4.99 -19.99
CA ARG A 174 -12.39 3.89 -20.89
C ARG A 174 -13.70 3.24 -20.45
N ALA A 175 -13.89 2.99 -19.16
CA ALA A 175 -15.13 2.44 -18.62
C ALA A 175 -16.33 3.36 -18.92
N ASP A 176 -16.21 4.66 -18.66
CA ASP A 176 -17.27 5.63 -18.94
C ASP A 176 -17.60 5.74 -20.42
N ARG A 177 -16.59 5.65 -21.30
CA ARG A 177 -16.79 5.64 -22.75
C ARG A 177 -17.54 4.39 -23.21
N ILE A 178 -17.15 3.20 -22.72
CA ILE A 178 -17.80 1.92 -23.08
C ILE A 178 -19.27 1.92 -22.63
N LYS A 179 -19.56 2.39 -21.41
CA LYS A 179 -20.94 2.54 -20.91
C LYS A 179 -21.79 3.36 -21.86
N LYS A 180 -21.30 4.54 -22.25
CA LYS A 180 -22.02 5.47 -23.14
C LYS A 180 -22.17 4.91 -24.55
N GLN A 181 -21.15 4.25 -25.08
CA GLN A 181 -21.12 3.78 -26.46
C GLN A 181 -22.00 2.54 -26.69
N TYR A 182 -22.13 1.68 -25.68
CA TYR A 182 -22.78 0.37 -25.82
C TYR A 182 -24.00 0.17 -24.91
N ASP A 183 -24.40 1.19 -24.16
CA ASP A 183 -25.57 1.17 -23.24
C ASP A 183 -25.56 -0.04 -22.28
N ILE A 184 -24.36 -0.38 -21.78
CA ILE A 184 -24.15 -1.53 -20.90
C ILE A 184 -24.24 -1.11 -19.44
N SER A 185 -24.80 -1.98 -18.60
CA SER A 185 -24.96 -1.73 -17.17
C SER A 185 -23.62 -1.64 -16.44
N ASP A 186 -23.59 -1.02 -15.26
CA ASP A 186 -22.38 -0.88 -14.45
C ASP A 186 -21.68 -2.21 -14.16
N ASN A 187 -22.44 -3.30 -14.02
CA ASN A 187 -21.91 -4.63 -13.73
C ASN A 187 -21.16 -5.26 -14.92
N ASP A 188 -21.52 -4.91 -16.16
CA ASP A 188 -20.96 -5.52 -17.37
C ASP A 188 -19.67 -4.81 -17.86
N VAL A 189 -19.44 -3.58 -17.40
CA VAL A 189 -18.28 -2.76 -17.82
C VAL A 189 -17.01 -3.12 -17.06
N GLU A 190 -17.13 -3.59 -15.81
CA GLU A 190 -15.97 -4.04 -15.03
C GLU A 190 -15.30 -5.28 -15.66
N ILE A 191 -16.08 -6.13 -16.35
CA ILE A 191 -15.59 -7.33 -17.04
C ILE A 191 -14.82 -6.97 -18.32
N ASN A 192 -15.34 -6.04 -19.12
CA ASN A 192 -14.77 -5.69 -20.44
C ASN A 192 -13.60 -4.69 -20.41
N SER A 193 -13.33 -4.07 -19.26
CA SER A 193 -12.19 -3.16 -19.06
C SER A 193 -10.93 -3.86 -18.54
N SER A 194 -10.98 -5.19 -18.40
CA SER A 194 -9.88 -6.04 -17.92
C SER A 194 -9.03 -6.65 -19.04
N VAL A 195 -9.16 -6.14 -20.29
CA VAL A 195 -8.42 -6.58 -21.49
C VAL A 195 -7.71 -5.39 -22.15
#